data_AF-A0A7W1KT96-F1
#
_entry.id   AF-A0A7W1KT96-F1
#
_cell.length_a   1.000
_cell.length_b   1.000
_cell.length_c   1.000
_cell.angle_alpha   90.00
_cell.angle_beta   90.00
_cell.angle_gamma   90.00
#
_symmetry.space_group_name_H-M   'P 1'
#
loop_
_entity.id
_entity.type
_entity.pdbx_description
1 polymer ?
#
loop_
_entity_poly.entity_id
_entity_poly.type
_entity_poly.pdbx_seq_one_letter_code
_entity_poly.pdbx_strand_id
1 'polypeptide(L)'
;MQDWGDDFDGEKLDEKKWEQFTFEGGAGRVEVKDGQLRQRGMGGSRAGVISKPTFSADRFVVEARLAKVGAAMPEPGQKAAPLGFGTVAIMFDGSGRNRIEWILTSEGTFEAWSVVDGRGERLDNRKLGTKIKNPVLAIVRRQDNFLFVLNGPDSPPQDAQIGLQKTIKNMPHTFRVMLYGFGASENNWDSLRVTTAK
;
A
#
# COMPACT_ATOMS: atom_id res chain seq x y z
N MET A 1 19.67 -5.53 10.80
CA MET A 1 18.79 -4.85 9.84
C MET A 1 18.63 -5.80 8.69
N GLN A 2 17.40 -6.26 8.43
CA GLN A 2 17.10 -6.98 7.19
C GLN A 2 16.53 -5.95 6.23
N ASP A 3 17.04 -5.94 5.01
CA ASP A 3 16.57 -5.08 3.94
C ASP A 3 16.10 -5.99 2.80
N TRP A 4 14.89 -5.73 2.30
CA TRP A 4 14.28 -6.48 1.22
C TRP A 4 13.48 -5.51 0.37
N GLY A 5 13.55 -5.64 -0.95
CA GLY A 5 12.80 -4.77 -1.84
C GLY A 5 12.74 -5.28 -3.27
N ASP A 6 11.96 -4.56 -4.05
CA ASP A 6 11.80 -4.78 -5.48
C ASP A 6 11.57 -3.47 -6.20
N ASP A 7 12.39 -3.18 -7.21
CA ASP A 7 12.27 -2.01 -8.08
C ASP A 7 11.49 -2.33 -9.37
N PHE A 8 10.95 -3.54 -9.48
CA PHE A 8 10.12 -3.99 -10.61
C PHE A 8 10.76 -3.81 -12.00
N ASP A 9 12.10 -3.77 -12.07
CA ASP A 9 12.88 -3.61 -13.31
C ASP A 9 12.91 -4.86 -14.21
N GLY A 10 12.27 -5.95 -13.80
CA GLY A 10 12.20 -7.20 -14.57
C GLY A 10 11.19 -7.15 -15.73
N GLU A 11 11.22 -8.18 -16.58
CA GLU A 11 10.23 -8.34 -17.67
C GLU A 11 8.86 -8.85 -17.19
N LYS A 12 8.83 -9.46 -15.99
CA LYS A 12 7.63 -10.02 -15.36
C LYS A 12 7.73 -9.92 -13.85
N LEU A 13 6.61 -10.13 -13.16
CA LEU A 13 6.57 -10.19 -11.70
C LEU A 13 7.53 -11.27 -11.19
N ASP A 14 8.42 -10.93 -10.25
CA ASP A 14 9.31 -11.91 -9.62
C ASP A 14 8.49 -12.84 -8.71
N GLU A 15 8.18 -14.03 -9.24
CA GLU A 15 7.43 -15.06 -8.53
C GLU A 15 8.17 -15.64 -7.31
N LYS A 16 9.45 -15.32 -7.07
CA LYS A 16 10.12 -15.64 -5.81
C LYS A 16 9.82 -14.61 -4.72
N LYS A 17 9.51 -13.37 -5.12
CA LYS A 17 9.22 -12.25 -4.23
C LYS A 17 7.74 -12.04 -4.02
N TRP A 18 6.90 -12.32 -5.01
CA TRP A 18 5.49 -11.93 -5.02
C TRP A 18 4.56 -13.06 -5.43
N GLU A 19 3.33 -12.99 -4.95
CA GLU A 19 2.19 -13.74 -5.47
C GLU A 19 0.99 -12.82 -5.63
N GLN A 20 0.12 -13.12 -6.61
CA GLN A 20 -1.17 -12.44 -6.72
C GLN A 20 -2.04 -12.81 -5.52
N PHE A 21 -2.74 -11.83 -4.97
CA PHE A 21 -3.54 -12.02 -3.78
C PHE A 21 -4.80 -11.17 -3.81
N THR A 22 -5.90 -11.79 -3.39
CA THR A 22 -7.21 -11.19 -3.22
C THR A 22 -7.72 -11.58 -1.85
N PHE A 23 -8.11 -10.61 -1.03
CA PHE A 23 -8.79 -10.90 0.24
C PHE A 23 -10.25 -10.46 0.26
N GLU A 24 -10.70 -9.70 -0.74
CA GLU A 24 -12.10 -9.32 -0.94
C GLU A 24 -12.41 -9.21 -2.44
N GLY A 25 -13.51 -9.81 -2.90
CA GLY A 25 -13.97 -9.73 -4.29
C GLY A 25 -13.22 -10.65 -5.26
N GLY A 26 -13.09 -10.19 -6.52
CA GLY A 26 -12.50 -10.95 -7.63
C GLY A 26 -11.00 -10.74 -7.83
N ALA A 27 -10.40 -11.50 -8.75
CA ALA A 27 -9.00 -11.31 -9.16
C ALA A 27 -8.82 -10.02 -9.98
N GLY A 28 -7.59 -9.53 -10.06
CA GLY A 28 -7.21 -8.39 -10.89
C GLY A 28 -6.17 -8.75 -11.94
N ARG A 29 -5.87 -7.82 -12.84
CA ARG A 29 -4.68 -7.90 -13.70
C ARG A 29 -3.47 -7.37 -12.94
N VAL A 30 -2.38 -8.11 -13.01
CA VAL A 30 -1.06 -7.70 -12.53
C VAL A 30 -0.05 -7.97 -13.63
N GLU A 31 0.77 -6.98 -13.97
CA GLU A 31 1.90 -7.14 -14.90
C GLU A 31 3.07 -6.26 -14.48
N VAL A 32 4.27 -6.61 -14.92
CA VAL A 32 5.42 -5.71 -14.87
C VAL A 32 5.66 -5.20 -16.29
N LYS A 33 5.72 -3.89 -16.44
CA LYS A 33 5.92 -3.25 -17.75
C LYS A 33 6.53 -1.85 -17.59
N ASP A 34 7.57 -1.60 -18.38
CA ASP A 34 8.34 -0.36 -18.39
C ASP A 34 8.93 -0.03 -17.00
N GLY A 35 9.49 -1.05 -16.32
CA GLY A 35 10.09 -0.91 -14.98
C GLY A 35 9.08 -0.64 -13.87
N GLN A 36 7.80 -1.00 -14.08
CA GLN A 36 6.74 -0.73 -13.11
C GLN A 36 5.85 -1.94 -12.92
N LEU A 37 5.47 -2.20 -11.66
CA LEU A 37 4.34 -3.04 -11.34
C LEU A 37 3.04 -2.30 -11.68
N ARG A 38 2.25 -2.83 -12.62
CA ARG A 38 0.93 -2.30 -12.99
C ARG A 38 -0.15 -3.24 -12.50
N GLN A 39 -1.14 -2.67 -11.81
CA GLN A 39 -2.23 -3.42 -11.20
C GLN A 39 -3.56 -2.80 -11.56
N ARG A 40 -4.55 -3.65 -11.84
CA ARG A 40 -5.95 -3.24 -11.96
C ARG A 40 -6.85 -4.32 -11.39
N GLY A 41 -7.50 -4.04 -10.26
CA GLY A 41 -8.51 -4.93 -9.68
C GLY A 41 -9.78 -5.00 -10.54
N MET A 42 -10.65 -5.97 -10.24
CA MET A 42 -12.06 -5.89 -10.65
C MET A 42 -12.83 -4.87 -9.78
N GLY A 43 -14.00 -4.43 -10.25
CA GLY A 43 -14.91 -3.60 -9.45
C GLY A 43 -15.26 -4.31 -8.13
N GLY A 44 -15.23 -3.57 -7.02
CA GLY A 44 -15.48 -4.11 -5.68
C GLY A 44 -14.40 -5.08 -5.15
N SER A 45 -13.29 -5.27 -5.86
CA SER A 45 -12.20 -6.14 -5.39
C SER A 45 -11.08 -5.38 -4.68
N ARG A 46 -10.47 -6.04 -3.69
CA ARG A 46 -9.17 -5.69 -3.11
C ARG A 46 -8.17 -6.75 -3.54
N ALA A 47 -7.60 -6.55 -4.73
CA ALA A 47 -6.72 -7.49 -5.40
C ALA A 47 -5.41 -6.81 -5.82
N GLY A 48 -4.30 -7.52 -5.67
CA GLY A 48 -2.97 -7.01 -5.99
C GLY A 48 -1.89 -8.07 -5.83
N VAL A 49 -0.75 -7.68 -5.30
CA VAL A 49 0.37 -8.59 -5.00
C VAL A 49 0.73 -8.51 -3.52
N ILE A 50 1.10 -9.65 -2.95
CA ILE A 50 1.59 -9.77 -1.58
C ILE A 50 2.97 -10.42 -1.59
N SER A 51 3.86 -9.97 -0.70
CA SER A 51 5.23 -10.48 -0.60
C SER A 51 5.23 -11.95 -0.20
N LYS A 52 5.87 -12.86 -0.93
CA LYS A 52 6.07 -14.25 -0.51
C LYS A 52 6.84 -14.39 0.81
N PRO A 53 7.92 -13.61 1.05
CA PRO A 53 8.53 -13.59 2.36
C PRO A 53 7.58 -13.06 3.42
N THR A 54 7.67 -13.67 4.58
CA THR A 54 7.07 -13.20 5.83
C THR A 54 8.16 -12.59 6.68
N PHE A 55 7.88 -11.40 7.21
CA PHE A 55 8.75 -10.65 8.10
C PHE A 55 8.25 -10.77 9.54
N SER A 56 9.13 -10.58 10.52
CA SER A 56 8.73 -10.48 11.93
C SER A 56 9.57 -9.40 12.61
N ALA A 57 8.92 -8.32 13.06
CA ALA A 57 9.58 -7.21 13.75
C ALA A 57 8.59 -6.27 14.46
N ASP A 58 9.03 -5.69 15.57
CA ASP A 58 8.35 -4.59 16.27
C ASP A 58 8.75 -3.20 15.79
N ARG A 59 9.84 -3.14 15.02
CA ARG A 59 10.39 -1.92 14.46
C ARG A 59 10.71 -2.16 13.00
N PHE A 60 9.94 -1.53 12.12
CA PHE A 60 10.13 -1.64 10.69
C PHE A 60 9.70 -0.38 9.96
N VAL A 61 10.17 -0.27 8.73
CA VAL A 61 9.75 0.72 7.74
C VAL A 61 9.36 -0.03 6.48
N VAL A 62 8.21 0.29 5.92
CA VAL A 62 7.81 -0.13 4.57
C VAL A 62 7.60 1.11 3.73
N GLU A 63 8.30 1.21 2.62
CA GLU A 63 8.25 2.33 1.67
C GLU A 63 7.81 1.81 0.31
N ALA A 64 6.87 2.49 -0.34
CA ALA A 64 6.40 2.17 -1.67
C ALA A 64 6.41 3.42 -2.54
N ARG A 65 7.18 3.41 -3.63
CA ARG A 65 7.25 4.52 -4.59
C ARG A 65 6.14 4.35 -5.61
N LEU A 66 5.20 5.28 -5.59
CA LEU A 66 4.00 5.22 -6.41
C LEU A 66 4.20 6.03 -7.69
N ALA A 67 4.04 5.39 -8.84
CA ALA A 67 4.17 6.05 -10.14
C ALA A 67 2.86 6.70 -10.60
N LYS A 68 1.72 6.07 -10.29
CA LYS A 68 0.39 6.53 -10.73
C LYS A 68 -0.73 5.92 -9.90
N VAL A 69 -1.75 6.72 -9.61
CA VAL A 69 -3.10 6.27 -9.22
C VAL A 69 -4.08 6.75 -10.27
N GLY A 70 -4.57 5.84 -11.10
CA GLY A 70 -5.61 6.12 -12.08
C GLY A 70 -6.98 6.19 -11.42
N ALA A 71 -7.91 6.91 -12.05
CA ALA A 71 -9.32 6.87 -11.63
C ALA A 71 -9.88 5.45 -11.73
N ALA A 72 -10.88 5.16 -10.90
CA ALA A 72 -11.64 3.93 -11.00
C ALA A 72 -12.50 3.92 -12.27
N MET A 73 -12.81 2.73 -12.80
CA MET A 73 -13.70 2.59 -13.95
C MET A 73 -15.14 2.86 -13.50
N PRO A 74 -15.90 3.71 -14.20
CA PRO A 74 -17.31 3.92 -13.87
C PRO A 74 -18.11 2.64 -14.14
N GLU A 75 -19.04 2.33 -13.25
CA GLU A 75 -20.04 1.29 -13.50
C GLU A 75 -21.12 1.77 -14.48
N PRO A 76 -21.83 0.85 -15.17
CA PRO A 76 -22.94 1.22 -16.03
C PRO A 76 -23.96 2.13 -15.29
N GLY A 77 -24.18 3.33 -15.82
CA GLY A 77 -25.12 4.31 -15.24
C GLY A 77 -24.49 5.35 -14.30
N GLN A 78 -23.20 5.26 -13.98
CA GLN A 78 -22.51 6.31 -13.22
C GLN A 78 -22.13 7.50 -14.12
N LYS A 79 -22.44 8.73 -13.66
CA LYS A 79 -22.18 9.98 -14.41
C LYS A 79 -20.79 10.56 -14.22
N ALA A 80 -20.09 10.15 -13.16
CA ALA A 80 -18.75 10.63 -12.82
C ALA A 80 -17.79 9.45 -12.67
N ALA A 81 -16.51 9.66 -13.01
CA ALA A 81 -15.48 8.66 -12.76
C ALA A 81 -15.27 8.51 -11.24
N PRO A 82 -15.41 7.31 -10.67
CA PRO A 82 -15.16 7.09 -9.26
C PRO A 82 -13.68 7.31 -8.90
N LEU A 83 -13.42 7.61 -7.63
CA LEU A 83 -12.05 7.72 -7.12
C LEU A 83 -11.32 6.38 -7.27
N GLY A 84 -10.09 6.44 -7.77
CA GLY A 84 -9.17 5.32 -7.69
C GLY A 84 -8.29 5.38 -6.46
N PHE A 85 -7.69 4.25 -6.11
CA PHE A 85 -6.94 4.08 -4.87
C PHE A 85 -5.71 3.23 -5.12
N GLY A 86 -4.54 3.76 -4.76
CA GLY A 86 -3.30 3.00 -4.64
C GLY A 86 -2.96 2.81 -3.17
N THR A 87 -2.82 1.57 -2.74
CA THR A 87 -2.63 1.21 -1.32
C THR A 87 -1.34 0.43 -1.10
N VAL A 88 -0.55 0.88 -0.13
CA VAL A 88 0.44 0.04 0.56
C VAL A 88 -0.19 -0.48 1.85
N ALA A 89 -0.15 -1.78 2.06
CA ALA A 89 -0.71 -2.41 3.25
C ALA A 89 0.27 -3.35 3.94
N ILE A 90 0.24 -3.31 5.27
CA ILE A 90 0.90 -4.29 6.13
C ILE A 90 -0.14 -5.32 6.52
N MET A 91 0.01 -6.54 6.03
CA MET A 91 -0.87 -7.66 6.27
C MET A 91 -0.27 -8.49 7.41
N PHE A 92 -0.76 -8.31 8.62
CA PHE A 92 -0.37 -9.12 9.76
C PHE A 92 -1.05 -10.48 9.67
N ASP A 93 -0.39 -11.51 10.20
CA ASP A 93 -0.87 -12.91 10.29
C ASP A 93 -1.37 -13.60 9.00
N GLY A 94 -1.36 -12.91 7.85
CA GLY A 94 -1.77 -13.42 6.55
C GLY A 94 -3.29 -13.55 6.33
N SER A 95 -4.13 -13.31 7.35
CA SER A 95 -5.59 -13.49 7.23
C SER A 95 -6.33 -12.30 6.62
N GLY A 96 -5.66 -11.15 6.53
CA GLY A 96 -6.28 -9.87 6.21
C GLY A 96 -7.16 -9.31 7.33
N ARG A 97 -7.40 -10.03 8.43
CA ARG A 97 -8.17 -9.53 9.58
C ARG A 97 -7.38 -8.60 10.48
N ASN A 98 -6.05 -8.64 10.39
CA ASN A 98 -5.15 -7.72 11.06
C ASN A 98 -4.30 -7.01 10.00
N ARG A 99 -4.58 -5.74 9.73
CA ARG A 99 -3.85 -4.98 8.70
C ARG A 99 -3.83 -3.48 8.95
N ILE A 100 -2.81 -2.82 8.42
CA ILE A 100 -2.67 -1.37 8.36
C ILE A 100 -2.59 -0.97 6.90
N GLU A 101 -3.37 0.02 6.48
CA GLU A 101 -3.44 0.48 5.09
C GLU A 101 -3.08 1.97 5.03
N TRP A 102 -2.21 2.35 4.08
CA TRP A 102 -1.91 3.73 3.72
C TRP A 102 -2.24 3.93 2.25
N ILE A 103 -3.19 4.82 1.99
CA ILE A 103 -3.91 4.89 0.71
C ILE A 103 -3.73 6.29 0.12
N LEU A 104 -3.36 6.37 -1.16
CA LEU A 104 -3.46 7.58 -1.97
C LEU A 104 -4.63 7.45 -2.95
N THR A 105 -5.47 8.46 -3.03
CA THR A 105 -6.57 8.53 -4.00
C THR A 105 -6.12 9.19 -5.31
N SER A 106 -6.87 8.94 -6.39
CA SER A 106 -6.62 9.57 -7.70
C SER A 106 -6.79 11.11 -7.71
N GLU A 107 -7.34 11.70 -6.65
CA GLU A 107 -7.49 13.16 -6.48
C GLU A 107 -6.41 13.78 -5.58
N GLY A 108 -5.46 12.99 -5.05
CA GLY A 108 -4.38 13.49 -4.21
C GLY A 108 -4.71 13.57 -2.72
N THR A 109 -5.77 12.90 -2.26
CA THR A 109 -6.13 12.77 -0.83
C THR A 109 -5.60 11.46 -0.25
N PHE A 110 -5.46 11.40 1.07
CA PHE A 110 -4.97 10.19 1.76
C PHE A 110 -5.98 9.61 2.72
N GLU A 111 -5.88 8.29 2.91
CA GLU A 111 -6.56 7.58 3.97
C GLU A 111 -5.59 6.68 4.73
N ALA A 112 -5.77 6.62 6.06
CA ALA A 112 -5.16 5.61 6.90
C ALA A 112 -6.23 4.75 7.51
N TRP A 113 -6.06 3.43 7.44
CA TRP A 113 -6.95 2.47 8.07
C TRP A 113 -6.19 1.49 8.94
N SER A 114 -6.81 1.12 10.04
CA SER A 114 -6.48 -0.09 10.78
C SER A 114 -7.62 -1.10 10.65
N VAL A 115 -7.26 -2.37 10.66
CA VAL A 115 -8.20 -3.46 10.89
C VAL A 115 -7.59 -4.34 11.95
N VAL A 116 -8.32 -4.52 13.05
CA VAL A 116 -7.91 -5.36 14.19
C VAL A 116 -9.01 -6.37 14.45
N ASP A 117 -8.66 -7.65 14.41
CA ASP A 117 -9.59 -8.78 14.53
C ASP A 117 -10.78 -8.74 13.55
N GLY A 118 -10.58 -8.10 12.40
CA GLY A 118 -11.60 -7.91 11.36
C GLY A 118 -12.46 -6.65 11.53
N ARG A 119 -12.20 -5.82 12.55
CA ARG A 119 -12.90 -4.54 12.75
C ARG A 119 -12.08 -3.40 12.14
N GLY A 120 -12.62 -2.80 11.08
CA GLY A 120 -11.97 -1.68 10.39
C GLY A 120 -12.28 -0.33 11.03
N GLU A 121 -11.26 0.51 11.16
CA GLU A 121 -11.35 1.89 11.61
C GLU A 121 -10.55 2.80 10.66
N ARG A 122 -11.16 3.90 10.23
CA ARG A 122 -10.45 4.98 9.55
C ARG A 122 -9.76 5.86 10.60
N LEU A 123 -8.46 6.03 10.45
CA LEU A 123 -7.60 6.68 11.44
C LEU A 123 -7.44 8.19 11.22
N ASP A 124 -7.53 8.65 9.98
CA ASP A 124 -7.38 10.06 9.62
C ASP A 124 -8.69 10.86 9.80
N ASN A 125 -8.56 12.18 9.88
CA ASN A 125 -9.70 13.10 10.03
C ASN A 125 -10.30 13.56 8.69
N ARG A 126 -9.98 12.88 7.58
CA ARG A 126 -10.40 13.19 6.20
C ARG A 126 -9.89 14.52 5.65
N LYS A 127 -8.81 15.06 6.23
CA LYS A 127 -8.20 16.35 5.82
C LYS A 127 -6.79 16.19 5.28
N LEU A 128 -6.32 14.96 5.06
CA LEU A 128 -4.99 14.70 4.52
C LEU A 128 -5.01 14.75 3.00
N GLY A 129 -4.08 15.51 2.42
CA GLY A 129 -3.87 15.58 0.98
C GLY A 129 -2.48 16.10 0.65
N THR A 130 -2.06 15.91 -0.61
CA THR A 130 -0.74 16.35 -1.09
C THR A 130 -0.81 16.97 -2.47
N LYS A 131 0.22 17.75 -2.80
CA LYS A 131 0.55 18.16 -4.18
C LYS A 131 1.81 17.47 -4.71
N ILE A 132 2.44 16.62 -3.90
CA ILE A 132 3.61 15.82 -4.29
C ILE A 132 3.16 14.87 -5.41
N LYS A 133 3.80 14.98 -6.56
CA LYS A 133 3.61 14.03 -7.66
C LYS A 133 4.42 12.78 -7.35
N ASN A 134 3.83 11.62 -7.63
CA ASN A 134 4.48 10.31 -7.52
C ASN A 134 5.13 10.09 -6.14
N PRO A 135 4.37 10.23 -5.03
CA PRO A 135 4.94 10.22 -3.70
C PRO A 135 5.49 8.84 -3.32
N VAL A 136 6.41 8.84 -2.37
CA VAL A 136 6.73 7.64 -1.58
C VAL A 136 5.75 7.57 -0.42
N LEU A 137 5.00 6.47 -0.36
CA LEU A 137 4.11 6.13 0.74
C LEU A 137 4.88 5.26 1.72
N ALA A 138 4.97 5.66 2.99
CA ALA A 138 5.65 4.85 3.99
C ALA A 138 4.85 4.60 5.27
N ILE A 139 4.92 3.37 5.77
CA ILE A 139 4.39 2.95 7.07
C ILE A 139 5.58 2.60 7.96
N VAL A 140 5.74 3.32 9.05
CA VAL A 140 6.78 3.07 10.06
C VAL A 140 6.13 2.53 11.32
N ARG A 141 6.56 1.36 11.79
CA ARG A 141 6.17 0.82 13.10
C ARG A 141 7.29 1.03 14.12
N ARG A 142 6.90 1.49 15.31
CA ARG A 142 7.72 1.55 16.52
C ARG A 142 6.89 1.02 17.70
N GLN A 143 6.94 -0.29 17.92
CA GLN A 143 6.06 -1.00 18.86
C GLN A 143 4.58 -0.77 18.48
N ASP A 144 3.78 -0.20 19.37
CA ASP A 144 2.37 0.13 19.09
C ASP A 144 2.19 1.43 18.31
N ASN A 145 3.25 2.21 18.07
CA ASN A 145 3.15 3.46 17.33
C ASN A 145 3.37 3.25 15.84
N PHE A 146 2.41 3.69 15.04
CA PHE A 146 2.45 3.71 13.60
C PHE A 146 2.55 5.15 13.10
N LEU A 147 3.53 5.41 12.24
CA LEU A 147 3.66 6.66 11.50
C LEU A 147 3.33 6.39 10.05
N PHE A 148 2.51 7.26 9.49
CA PHE A 148 2.18 7.28 8.07
C PHE A 148 2.86 8.48 7.45
N VAL A 149 3.83 8.19 6.59
CA VAL A 149 4.82 9.14 6.11
C VAL A 149 4.67 9.32 4.60
N LEU A 150 4.93 10.54 4.15
CA LEU A 150 4.96 10.93 2.76
C LEU A 150 6.31 11.54 2.45
N ASN A 151 6.89 11.17 1.32
CA ASN A 151 8.08 11.84 0.83
C ASN A 151 7.99 12.09 -0.68
N GLY A 152 8.79 13.03 -1.16
CA GLY A 152 9.04 13.16 -2.60
C GLY A 152 9.85 11.97 -3.13
N PRO A 153 9.67 11.58 -4.39
CA PRO A 153 10.37 10.44 -4.99
C PRO A 153 11.90 10.59 -4.99
N ASP A 154 12.37 11.82 -5.10
CA ASP A 154 13.79 12.16 -5.15
C ASP A 154 14.19 13.04 -3.94
N SER A 155 13.30 13.15 -2.96
CA SER A 155 13.54 13.91 -1.73
C SER A 155 14.37 13.09 -0.75
N PRO A 156 15.34 13.71 -0.07
CA PRO A 156 16.11 13.01 0.94
C PRO A 156 15.24 12.65 2.16
N PRO A 157 15.62 11.66 2.99
CA PRO A 157 14.80 11.20 4.11
C PRO A 157 14.42 12.29 5.13
N GLN A 158 15.25 13.33 5.30
CA GLN A 158 14.95 14.43 6.22
C GLN A 158 13.76 15.31 5.78
N ASP A 159 13.38 15.26 4.51
CA ASP A 159 12.24 16.03 3.98
C ASP A 159 10.92 15.24 4.11
N ALA A 160 10.98 14.00 4.60
CA ALA A 160 9.82 13.16 4.79
C ALA A 160 8.86 13.77 5.82
N GLN A 161 7.58 13.81 5.45
CA GLN A 161 6.51 14.41 6.23
C GLN A 161 5.71 13.31 6.93
N ILE A 162 5.62 13.39 8.25
CA ILE A 162 4.69 12.54 9.02
C ILE A 162 3.28 13.10 8.81
N GLY A 163 2.51 12.45 7.93
CA GLY A 163 1.12 12.84 7.65
C GLY A 163 0.16 12.43 8.77
N LEU A 164 0.45 11.32 9.46
CA LEU A 164 -0.35 10.85 10.59
C LEU A 164 0.50 10.02 11.56
N GLN A 165 0.21 10.14 12.85
CA GLN A 165 0.73 9.24 13.89
C GLN A 165 -0.43 8.67 14.70
N LYS A 166 -0.41 7.36 14.93
CA LYS A 166 -1.41 6.64 15.73
C LYS A 166 -0.78 5.57 16.60
N THR A 167 -1.37 5.36 17.76
CA THR A 167 -1.10 4.18 18.58
C THR A 167 -2.16 3.13 18.29
N ILE A 168 -1.73 1.94 17.86
CA ILE A 168 -2.58 0.82 17.49
C ILE A 168 -2.06 -0.40 18.23
N LYS A 169 -2.86 -0.89 19.18
CA LYS A 169 -2.48 -1.99 20.07
C LYS A 169 -2.85 -3.34 19.49
N ASN A 170 -2.24 -4.40 20.05
CA ASN A 170 -2.55 -5.80 19.75
C ASN A 170 -2.28 -6.23 18.30
N MET A 171 -1.45 -5.47 17.57
CA MET A 171 -1.04 -5.88 16.23
C MET A 171 0.03 -6.98 16.32
N PRO A 172 -0.12 -8.10 15.60
CA PRO A 172 0.89 -9.16 15.56
C PRO A 172 2.27 -8.63 15.11
N HIS A 173 3.34 -9.37 15.41
CA HIS A 173 4.71 -8.99 15.01
C HIS A 173 5.07 -9.47 13.61
N THR A 174 4.40 -10.53 13.17
CA THR A 174 4.64 -11.20 11.90
C THR A 174 3.74 -10.61 10.81
N PHE A 175 4.32 -10.22 9.69
CA PHE A 175 3.61 -9.53 8.61
C PHE A 175 4.14 -9.87 7.22
N ARG A 176 3.31 -9.61 6.23
CA ARG A 176 3.62 -9.55 4.80
C ARG A 176 3.24 -8.17 4.29
N VAL A 177 3.81 -7.74 3.17
CA VAL A 177 3.46 -6.45 2.55
C VAL A 177 2.63 -6.68 1.31
N MET A 178 1.61 -5.86 1.11
CA MET A 178 0.71 -5.94 -0.03
C MET A 178 0.62 -4.59 -0.73
N LEU A 179 0.70 -4.64 -2.06
CA LEU A 179 0.38 -3.52 -2.94
C LEU A 179 -0.90 -3.86 -3.67
N TYR A 180 -1.91 -2.99 -3.59
CA TYR A 180 -3.17 -3.22 -4.26
C TYR A 180 -3.91 -1.91 -4.56
N GLY A 181 -4.97 -2.02 -5.35
CA GLY A 181 -5.92 -0.93 -5.56
C GLY A 181 -7.37 -1.36 -5.35
N PHE A 182 -8.25 -0.38 -5.32
CA PHE A 182 -9.70 -0.58 -5.16
C PHE A 182 -10.49 0.09 -6.29
N GLY A 183 -11.70 -0.42 -6.57
CA GLY A 183 -12.62 0.18 -7.56
C GLY A 183 -12.20 0.01 -9.02
N ALA A 184 -11.45 -1.03 -9.36
CA ALA A 184 -10.90 -1.20 -10.72
C ALA A 184 -10.02 -0.04 -11.22
N SER A 185 -9.40 0.68 -10.30
CA SER A 185 -8.35 1.66 -10.60
C SER A 185 -7.08 0.98 -11.10
N GLU A 186 -6.40 1.66 -12.02
CA GLU A 186 -5.07 1.27 -12.47
C GLU A 186 -4.01 1.98 -11.64
N ASN A 187 -3.18 1.19 -10.96
CA ASN A 187 -2.15 1.71 -10.08
C ASN A 187 -0.80 1.16 -10.51
N ASN A 188 0.18 2.06 -10.57
CA ASN A 188 1.54 1.72 -10.96
C ASN A 188 2.49 2.03 -9.81
N TRP A 189 3.41 1.11 -9.56
CA TRP A 189 4.45 1.23 -8.53
C TRP A 189 5.83 1.11 -9.18
N ASP A 190 6.70 2.05 -8.84
CA ASP A 190 8.11 2.02 -9.24
C ASP A 190 8.89 1.06 -8.34
N SER A 191 8.62 1.05 -7.02
CA SER A 191 9.35 0.17 -6.11
C SER A 191 8.64 -0.06 -4.78
N LEU A 192 9.08 -1.09 -4.05
CA LEU A 192 8.78 -1.27 -2.64
C LEU A 192 10.02 -1.74 -1.87
N ARG A 193 10.19 -1.22 -0.65
CA ARG A 193 11.25 -1.59 0.29
C ARG A 193 10.68 -1.89 1.67
N VAL A 194 11.22 -2.92 2.31
CA VAL A 194 10.97 -3.32 3.70
C VAL A 194 12.29 -3.32 4.44
N THR A 195 12.36 -2.54 5.51
CA THR A 195 13.50 -2.48 6.40
C THR A 195 13.05 -2.87 7.80
N THR A 196 13.61 -3.93 8.36
CA THR A 196 13.36 -4.33 9.77
C THR A 196 14.60 -4.07 10.63
N ALA A 197 14.39 -3.51 11.82
CA ALA A 197 15.43 -3.50 12.83
C ALA A 197 15.64 -4.94 13.35
N LYS A 198 16.89 -5.27 13.73
CA LYS A 198 17.17 -6.51 14.46
C LYS A 198 16.58 -6.42 15.88
#